data_AF-A0A9E2KQ75-F1
#
_entry.id   AF-A0A9E2KQ75-F1
#
_cell.length_a   1.000
_cell.length_b   1.000
_cell.length_c   1.000
_cell.angle_alpha   90.00
_cell.angle_beta   90.00
_cell.angle_gamma   90.00
#
_symmetry.space_group_name_H-M   'P 1'
#
loop_
_entity.id
_entity.type
_entity.pdbx_description
1 polymer ?
#
loop_
_entity_poly.entity_id
_entity_poly.type
_entity_poly.pdbx_seq_one_letter_code
_entity_poly.pdbx_strand_id
1 'polypeptide(L)' 'MATWDEVKKNLTSISSDEMTAIESLAYLHAQSIKQGISQMELARRIGMKQPQLSKIENLT' A
#
# COMPACT_ATOMS: atom_id res chain seq x y z
N MET A 1 14.59 4.84 15.94
CA MET A 1 13.48 4.73 14.97
C MET A 1 12.88 3.36 15.15
N ALA A 2 11.57 3.26 15.34
CA ALA A 2 10.93 1.96 15.43
C ALA A 2 11.07 1.22 14.09
N THR A 3 11.45 -0.05 14.14
CA THR A 3 11.50 -0.92 12.96
C THR A 3 10.09 -1.40 12.60
N TRP A 4 9.86 -1.76 11.34
CA TRP A 4 8.57 -2.30 10.91
C TRP A 4 8.13 -3.51 11.73
N ASP A 5 9.07 -4.38 12.12
CA ASP A 5 8.79 -5.54 12.98
C ASP A 5 8.36 -5.15 14.40
N GLU A 6 8.89 -4.04 14.95
CA GLU A 6 8.46 -3.51 16.25
C GLU A 6 7.07 -2.87 16.17
N VAL A 7 6.76 -2.18 15.06
CA VAL A 7 5.43 -1.61 14.83
C VAL A 7 4.39 -2.73 14.63
N LYS A 8 4.73 -3.76 13.85
CA LYS A 8 3.85 -4.91 13.58
C LYS A 8 3.49 -5.70 14.85
N LYS A 9 4.44 -5.88 15.77
CA LYS A 9 4.19 -6.58 17.05
C LYS A 9 3.18 -5.85 17.95
N ASN A 10 3.07 -4.53 17.82
CA ASN A 10 2.18 -3.71 18.64
C ASN A 10 0.83 -3.42 17.97
N LEU A 11 0.64 -3.80 16.70
CA LEU A 11 -0.61 -3.70 15.96
C LEU A 11 -1.53 -4.88 16.29
N THR A 12 -2.08 -4.90 17.50
CA THR A 12 -3.01 -5.96 17.97
C THR A 12 -4.46 -5.73 17.53
N SER A 13 -4.76 -4.56 16.96
CA SER A 13 -6.10 -4.12 16.59
C SER A 13 -6.46 -4.41 15.12
N ILE A 14 -5.56 -5.01 14.36
CA ILE A 14 -5.75 -5.36 12.94
C ILE A 14 -5.84 -6.89 12.83
N SER A 15 -6.86 -7.40 12.15
CA SER A 15 -7.00 -8.83 11.90
C SER A 15 -5.89 -9.36 10.98
N SER A 16 -5.67 -10.67 10.98
CA SER A 16 -4.69 -11.31 10.09
C SER A 16 -4.96 -11.04 8.62
N ASP A 17 -6.23 -10.97 8.25
CA ASP A 17 -6.68 -10.79 6.87
C ASP A 17 -6.45 -9.34 6.42
N GLU A 18 -6.73 -8.37 7.28
CA GLU A 18 -6.41 -6.96 7.06
C GLU A 18 -4.90 -6.72 7.01
N MET A 19 -4.12 -7.38 7.86
CA MET A 19 -2.66 -7.32 7.82
C MET A 19 -2.10 -7.86 6.50
N THR A 20 -2.67 -8.96 6.01
CA THR A 20 -2.31 -9.54 4.69
C THR A 20 -2.63 -8.58 3.55
N ALA A 21 -3.77 -7.88 3.63
CA ALA A 21 -4.13 -6.85 2.66
C ALA A 21 -3.14 -5.67 2.70
N ILE A 22 -2.75 -5.20 3.89
CA ILE A 22 -1.76 -4.13 4.08
C ILE A 22 -0.40 -4.52 3.47
N GLU A 23 0.09 -5.73 3.76
CA GLU A 23 1.38 -6.21 3.21
C GLU A 23 1.33 -6.32 1.68
N SER A 24 0.21 -6.79 1.14
CA SER A 24 0.00 -6.89 -0.31
C SER A 24 0.00 -5.51 -0.97
N LEU A 25 -0.68 -4.52 -0.37
CA LEU A 25 -0.71 -3.15 -0.87
C LEU A 25 0.67 -2.48 -0.78
N ALA A 26 1.37 -2.65 0.33
CA ALA A 26 2.73 -2.12 0.52
C ALA A 26 3.71 -2.71 -0.50
N TYR A 27 3.62 -4.02 -0.76
CA TYR A 27 4.42 -4.69 -1.79
C TYR A 27 4.14 -4.12 -3.19
N LEU A 28 2.86 -3.98 -3.56
CA LEU A 28 2.47 -3.43 -4.87
C LEU A 28 2.94 -1.98 -5.05
N HIS A 29 2.88 -1.16 -3.99
CA HIS A 29 3.39 0.20 -4.01
C HIS A 29 4.92 0.23 -4.20
N ALA A 30 5.66 -0.59 -3.45
CA ALA A 30 7.11 -0.72 -3.60
C ALA A 30 7.51 -1.19 -5.01
N GLN A 31 6.78 -2.15 -5.58
CA GLN A 31 7.00 -2.58 -6.96
C GLN A 31 6.69 -1.47 -7.98
N SER A 32 5.66 -0.66 -7.74
CA SER A 32 5.32 0.47 -8.61
C SER A 32 6.42 1.54 -8.64
N ILE A 33 7.00 1.87 -7.48
CA ILE A 33 8.18 2.74 -7.37
C ILE A 33 9.37 2.12 -8.09
N LYS A 34 9.67 0.84 -7.84
CA LYS A 34 10.81 0.13 -8.43
C LYS A 34 10.73 0.05 -9.96
N GLN A 35 9.53 -0.05 -10.51
CA GLN A 35 9.29 -0.11 -11.95
C GLN A 35 9.19 1.28 -12.62
N GLY A 36 9.29 2.37 -11.84
CA GLY A 36 9.16 3.73 -12.37
C GLY A 36 7.77 4.03 -12.96
N ILE A 37 6.75 3.29 -12.50
CA ILE A 37 5.39 3.40 -13.01
C ILE A 37 4.76 4.63 -12.37
N SER A 38 4.36 5.60 -13.19
CA SER A 38 3.62 6.76 -12.70
C SER A 38 2.30 6.32 -12.04
N GLN A 39 1.84 7.06 -11.05
CA GLN A 39 0.55 6.83 -10.38
C GLN A 39 -0.62 6.77 -11.38
N MET A 40 -0.56 7.55 -12.46
CA MET A 40 -1.53 7.52 -13.56
C MET A 40 -1.50 6.18 -14.33
N GLU A 41 -0.30 5.66 -14.59
CA GLU A 41 -0.10 4.38 -15.27
C GLU A 41 -0.61 3.22 -14.41
N LEU A 42 -0.31 3.25 -13.10
CA LEU A 42 -0.82 2.27 -12.14
C LEU A 42 -2.35 2.28 -12.10
N ALA A 43 -2.96 3.46 -11.93
CA ALA A 43 -4.41 3.63 -11.91
C ALA A 43 -5.06 3.04 -13.18
N ARG A 44 -4.48 3.31 -14.35
CA ARG A 44 -4.97 2.77 -15.63
C ARG A 44 -4.90 1.25 -15.68
N ARG A 45 -3.82 0.65 -15.20
CA ARG A 45 -3.62 -0.83 -15.22
C ARG A 45 -4.59 -1.56 -14.31
N ILE A 46 -4.93 -0.97 -13.17
CA ILE A 46 -5.86 -1.58 -12.19
C ILE A 46 -7.32 -1.18 -12.41
N GLY A 47 -7.64 -0.47 -13.50
CA GLY A 47 -9.00 -0.06 -13.82
C GLY A 47 -9.58 1.01 -12.89
N MET A 48 -8.72 1.83 -12.27
CA MET A 48 -9.10 2.85 -11.30
C MET A 48 -8.80 4.26 -11.84
N LYS A 49 -9.55 5.28 -11.41
CA LYS A 49 -9.21 6.68 -11.74
C LYS A 49 -8.04 7.15 -10.87
N GLN A 50 -7.09 7.89 -11.44
CA GLN A 50 -5.92 8.40 -10.70
C GLN A 50 -6.28 9.12 -9.38
N PRO A 51 -7.36 9.93 -9.29
CA PRO A 51 -7.77 10.53 -8.02
C PRO A 51 -8.27 9.53 -6.96
N GLN A 52 -8.81 8.38 -7.36
CA GLN A 52 -9.23 7.34 -6.42
C GLN A 52 -8.02 6.63 -5.83
N LEU A 53 -7.03 6.31 -6.67
CA LEU A 53 -5.76 5.74 -6.21
C LEU A 53 -5.00 6.72 -5.29
N SER A 54 -4.98 8.01 -5.64
CA SER A 54 -4.40 9.06 -4.80
C SER A 54 -5.04 9.18 -3.42
N LYS A 55 -6.35 8.96 -3.31
CA LYS A 55 -7.02 8.93 -2.01
C LYS A 55 -6.56 7.75 -1.16
N ILE A 56 -6.38 6.57 -1.77
CA ILE A 56 -5.90 5.37 -1.07
C ILE A 56 -4.46 5.59 -0.58
N GLU A 57 -3.61 6.20 -1.41
CA GLU A 57 -2.21 6.50 -1.05
C GLU A 57 -2.07 7.62 0.00
N ASN A 58 -3.06 8.50 0.17
CA ASN A 58 -3.05 9.57 1.18
C ASN A 58 -3.77 9.19 2.50
N LEU A 59 -4.28 7.96 2.62
CA LEU A 59 -4.95 7.46 3.83
C LEU A 59 -3.98 6.76 4.81
N THR A 60 -2.68 6.75 4.50
CA THR A 60 -1.56 6.32 5.36
C THR A 60 -0.90 7.50 6.02
#